data_AF-A0A1W9Q4X5-F1
#
_entry.id   AF-A0A1W9Q4X5-F1
#
_cell.length_a   1.000
_cell.length_b   1.000
_cell.length_c   1.000
_cell.angle_alpha   90.00
_cell.angle_beta   90.00
_cell.angle_gamma   90.00
#
_symmetry.space_group_name_H-M   'P 1'
#
loop_
_entity.id
_entity.type
_entity.pdbx_description
1 polymer ?
#
loop_
_entity_poly.entity_id
_entity_poly.type
_entity_poly.pdbx_seq_one_letter_code
_entity_poly.pdbx_strand_id
1 'polypeptide(L)'
;MDKLGLNLGYLFVQIFNFLIIFVVLKKWVYGPILTMLDKRRETIAQGMEDARVAAEARANAEEEAAKIKAEAQAEASKIVSEATERAQAAGKDIKAAAEAEAAKAKDKALADVEAERNQMLGDLRGQVAALAIAGAQKLVGEALDEKRQHALLNDFFAGVKSGKVVVLDGADFKGDAAEVTSALPLTDAEQDSVKKDVLAKVGAQAVSFRVDPAILGGLVIKVGDKVVDGSVAGKLEGLRQNMR
;
A
#
# COMPACT_ATOMS: atom_id res chain seq x y z
N MET A 1 27.24 142.19 9.44
CA MET A 1 26.41 141.34 8.56
C MET A 1 25.12 141.01 9.30
N ASP A 2 24.32 142.04 9.53
CA ASP A 2 22.95 142.00 10.05
C ASP A 2 21.94 141.90 8.89
N LYS A 3 21.88 140.75 8.18
CA LYS A 3 20.83 140.47 7.18
C LYS A 3 20.34 139.03 7.12
N LEU A 4 20.63 138.25 8.14
CA LEU A 4 19.99 136.99 8.48
C LEU A 4 19.91 137.05 10.01
N GLY A 5 18.76 136.90 10.65
CA GLY A 5 18.59 136.97 12.11
C GLY A 5 19.31 135.82 12.85
N LEU A 6 20.61 135.66 12.62
CA LEU A 6 21.45 134.55 13.03
C LEU A 6 22.30 135.01 14.21
N ASN A 7 21.80 134.69 15.39
CA ASN A 7 22.54 134.82 16.62
C ASN A 7 23.50 133.63 16.72
N LEU A 8 24.81 133.88 16.54
CA LEU A 8 25.84 132.81 16.55
C LEU A 8 25.82 132.00 17.86
N GLY A 9 25.54 132.64 19.00
CA GLY A 9 25.35 131.95 20.27
C GLY A 9 24.15 131.00 20.25
N TYR A 10 23.02 131.44 19.67
CA TYR A 10 21.84 130.59 19.47
C TYR A 10 22.12 129.43 18.51
N LEU A 11 22.90 129.64 17.44
CA LEU A 11 23.32 128.59 16.51
C LEU A 11 24.15 127.50 17.21
N PHE A 12 25.12 127.88 18.05
CA PHE A 12 25.92 126.92 18.82
C PHE A 12 25.07 126.11 19.80
N VAL A 13 24.14 126.76 20.52
CA VAL A 13 23.20 126.07 21.42
C VAL A 13 22.27 125.14 20.63
N GLN A 14 21.80 125.55 19.46
CA GLN A 14 20.96 124.73 18.58
C GLN A 14 21.72 123.51 18.02
N ILE A 15 22.98 123.67 17.61
CA ILE A 15 23.83 122.56 17.16
C ILE A 15 24.08 121.59 18.32
N PHE A 16 24.38 122.09 19.52
CA PHE A 16 24.59 121.25 20.70
C PHE A 16 23.32 120.49 21.08
N ASN A 17 22.16 121.16 21.07
CA ASN A 17 20.85 120.53 21.29
C ASN A 17 20.55 119.45 20.24
N PHE A 18 20.79 119.76 18.96
CA PHE A 18 20.66 118.79 17.87
C PHE A 18 21.59 117.59 18.06
N LEU A 19 22.83 117.81 18.49
CA LEU A 19 23.80 116.72 18.74
C LEU A 19 23.34 115.81 19.87
N ILE A 20 22.81 116.39 20.97
CA ILE A 20 22.23 115.63 22.07
C ILE A 20 21.06 114.78 21.56
N ILE A 21 20.11 115.38 20.84
CA ILE A 21 18.96 114.65 20.27
C ILE A 21 19.43 113.57 19.28
N PHE A 22 20.42 113.87 18.44
CA PHE A 22 20.98 112.91 17.48
C PHE A 22 21.59 111.70 18.18
N VAL A 23 22.36 111.90 19.24
CA VAL A 23 22.95 110.80 20.02
C VAL A 23 21.86 109.98 20.72
N VAL A 24 20.84 110.63 21.28
CA VAL A 24 19.69 109.95 21.89
C VAL A 24 18.94 109.12 20.85
N LEU A 25 18.59 109.69 19.69
CA LEU A 25 17.90 108.96 18.61
C LEU A 25 18.73 107.81 18.06
N LYS A 26 20.03 108.03 17.82
CA LYS A 26 20.93 106.99 17.33
C LYS A 26 21.02 105.81 18.30
N LYS A 27 21.14 106.10 19.60
CA LYS A 27 21.33 105.06 20.63
C LYS A 27 20.02 104.40 21.05
N TRP A 28 18.93 105.16 21.19
CA TRP A 28 17.67 104.66 21.75
C TRP A 28 16.61 104.31 20.71
N VAL A 29 16.64 104.85 19.48
CA VAL A 29 15.59 104.60 18.48
C VAL A 29 16.10 103.74 17.33
N TYR A 30 17.25 104.07 16.73
CA TYR A 30 17.79 103.32 15.58
C TYR A 30 18.17 101.88 15.93
N GLY A 31 18.79 101.67 17.10
CA GLY A 31 19.14 100.32 17.59
C GLY A 31 17.95 99.37 17.68
N PRO A 32 16.89 99.67 18.45
CA PRO A 32 15.73 98.78 18.55
C PRO A 32 14.97 98.59 17.23
N ILE A 33 14.93 99.60 16.35
CA ILE A 33 14.27 99.46 15.03
C ILE A 33 15.06 98.50 14.12
N LEU A 34 16.37 98.64 14.03
CA LEU A 34 17.22 97.77 13.21
C LEU A 34 17.19 96.32 13.73
N THR A 35 17.30 96.14 15.05
CA THR A 35 17.23 94.80 15.66
C THR A 35 15.87 94.11 15.45
N MET A 36 14.75 94.84 15.47
CA MET A 36 13.45 94.27 15.09
C MET A 36 13.40 93.87 13.61
N LEU A 37 13.99 94.67 12.73
CA LEU A 37 14.02 94.39 11.29
C LEU A 37 14.88 93.17 10.97
N ASP A 38 16.05 93.05 11.60
CA ASP A 38 16.95 91.91 11.48
C ASP A 38 16.32 90.64 12.05
N LYS A 39 15.69 90.71 13.22
CA LYS A 39 14.96 89.57 13.80
C LYS A 39 13.82 89.09 12.90
N ARG A 40 13.10 90.02 12.25
CA ARG A 40 12.07 89.67 11.25
C ARG A 40 12.70 89.00 10.02
N ARG A 41 13.79 89.54 9.49
CA ARG A 41 14.51 88.96 8.35
C ARG A 41 15.00 87.54 8.68
N GLU A 42 15.59 87.35 9.85
CA GLU A 42 16.08 86.06 10.33
C GLU A 42 14.93 85.06 10.52
N THR A 43 13.82 85.46 11.13
CA THR A 43 12.65 84.58 11.32
C THR A 43 12.07 84.14 9.97
N ILE A 44 12.02 85.04 8.98
CA ILE A 44 11.55 84.70 7.62
C ILE A 44 12.54 83.77 6.92
N ALA A 45 13.84 84.07 6.99
CA ALA A 45 14.87 83.24 6.38
C ALA A 45 14.89 81.83 7.00
N GLN A 46 14.79 81.74 8.33
CA GLN A 46 14.71 80.48 9.05
C GLN A 46 13.42 79.73 8.71
N GLY A 47 12.26 80.40 8.67
CA GLY A 47 11.00 79.77 8.30
C GLY A 47 11.00 79.23 6.85
N MET A 48 11.65 79.93 5.92
CA MET A 48 11.82 79.46 4.55
C MET A 48 12.77 78.26 4.46
N GLU A 49 13.88 78.27 5.21
CA GLU A 49 14.82 77.16 5.24
C GLU A 49 14.21 75.92 5.90
N ASP A 50 13.52 76.09 7.04
CA ASP A 50 12.80 75.01 7.72
C ASP A 50 11.73 74.41 6.81
N ALA A 51 10.98 75.24 6.06
CA ALA A 51 10.00 74.77 5.09
C ALA A 51 10.67 73.99 3.93
N ARG A 52 11.84 74.45 3.46
CA ARG A 52 12.62 73.76 2.42
C ARG A 52 13.10 72.39 2.91
N VAL A 53 13.70 72.33 4.10
CA VAL A 53 14.19 71.09 4.71
C VAL A 53 13.03 70.13 4.97
N ALA A 54 11.90 70.63 5.46
CA ALA A 54 10.71 69.80 5.67
C ALA A 54 10.16 69.24 4.34
N ALA A 55 10.13 70.04 3.27
CA ALA A 55 9.71 69.59 1.95
C ALA A 55 10.67 68.55 1.36
N GLU A 56 11.98 68.75 1.49
CA GLU A 56 13.01 67.81 1.04
C GLU A 56 12.94 66.49 1.82
N ALA A 57 12.81 66.55 3.15
CA ALA A 57 12.64 65.36 3.99
C ALA A 57 11.36 64.59 3.65
N ARG A 58 10.26 65.30 3.31
CA ARG A 58 9.01 64.67 2.85
C ARG A 58 9.20 63.97 1.52
N ALA A 59 9.83 64.63 0.55
CA ALA A 59 10.10 64.03 -0.76
C ALA A 59 10.96 62.78 -0.65
N ASN A 60 12.04 62.83 0.15
CA ASN A 60 12.90 61.67 0.39
C ASN A 60 12.16 60.53 1.09
N ALA A 61 11.34 60.83 2.11
CA ALA A 61 10.54 59.82 2.80
C ALA A 61 9.49 59.18 1.88
N GLU A 62 8.89 59.95 0.97
CA GLU A 62 7.95 59.42 -0.03
C GLU A 62 8.66 58.52 -1.05
N GLU A 63 9.86 58.90 -1.51
CA GLU A 63 10.67 58.08 -2.41
C GLU A 63 11.10 56.77 -1.74
N GLU A 64 11.58 56.82 -0.49
CA GLU A 64 11.93 55.63 0.30
C GLU A 64 10.71 54.74 0.53
N ALA A 65 9.57 55.32 0.91
CA ALA A 65 8.33 54.56 1.08
C ALA A 65 7.87 53.90 -0.24
N ALA A 66 8.05 54.58 -1.38
CA ALA A 66 7.76 54.01 -2.68
C ALA A 66 8.70 52.86 -3.03
N LYS A 67 10.00 52.99 -2.75
CA LYS A 67 11.00 51.90 -2.92
C LYS A 67 10.66 50.69 -2.06
N ILE A 68 10.41 50.89 -0.77
CA ILE A 68 10.05 49.80 0.16
C ILE A 68 8.78 49.08 -0.32
N LYS A 69 7.77 49.81 -0.79
CA LYS A 69 6.55 49.20 -1.33
C LYS A 69 6.82 48.41 -2.60
N ALA A 70 7.64 48.93 -3.52
CA ALA A 70 8.00 48.24 -4.75
C ALA A 70 8.81 46.96 -4.46
N GLU A 71 9.78 47.02 -3.55
CA GLU A 71 10.57 45.88 -3.10
C GLU A 71 9.68 44.82 -2.43
N ALA A 72 8.79 45.23 -1.53
CA ALA A 72 7.85 44.32 -0.88
C ALA A 72 6.89 43.65 -1.87
N GLN A 73 6.42 44.38 -2.90
CA GLN A 73 5.59 43.81 -3.96
C GLN A 73 6.37 42.82 -4.85
N ALA A 74 7.63 43.13 -5.17
CA ALA A 74 8.50 42.25 -5.92
C ALA A 74 8.81 40.96 -5.14
N GLU A 75 9.13 41.08 -3.85
CA GLU A 75 9.37 39.94 -2.98
C GLU A 75 8.11 39.10 -2.77
N ALA A 76 6.95 39.72 -2.55
CA ALA A 76 5.68 39.01 -2.48
C ALA A 76 5.37 38.25 -3.78
N SER A 77 5.59 38.88 -4.94
CA SER A 77 5.40 38.24 -6.25
C SER A 77 6.36 37.06 -6.45
N LYS A 78 7.61 37.20 -6.00
CA LYS A 78 8.60 36.13 -6.03
C LYS A 78 8.18 34.95 -5.14
N ILE A 79 7.74 35.22 -3.91
CA ILE A 79 7.24 34.19 -2.98
C ILE A 79 6.04 33.44 -3.59
N VAL A 80 5.09 34.16 -4.19
CA VAL A 80 3.92 33.54 -4.83
C VAL A 80 4.33 32.69 -6.03
N SER A 81 5.28 33.16 -6.85
CA SER A 81 5.82 32.39 -7.98
C SER A 81 6.50 31.11 -7.51
N GLU A 82 7.41 31.21 -6.54
CA GLU A 82 8.11 30.04 -5.96
C GLU A 82 7.14 29.06 -5.31
N ALA A 83 6.13 29.55 -4.59
CA ALA A 83 5.10 28.72 -3.99
C ALA A 83 4.28 27.99 -5.06
N THR A 84 3.95 28.67 -6.16
CA THR A 84 3.21 28.08 -7.29
C THR A 84 4.04 27.01 -7.99
N GLU A 85 5.32 27.27 -8.25
CA GLU A 85 6.24 26.29 -8.85
C GLU A 85 6.40 25.06 -7.96
N ARG A 86 6.60 25.24 -6.65
CA ARG A 86 6.67 24.13 -5.68
C ARG A 86 5.37 23.36 -5.61
N ALA A 87 4.22 24.04 -5.63
CA ALA A 87 2.91 23.38 -5.63
C ALA A 87 2.69 22.57 -6.91
N GLN A 88 3.09 23.07 -8.07
CA GLN A 88 3.01 22.33 -9.33
C GLN A 88 3.95 21.12 -9.35
N ALA A 89 5.18 21.27 -8.85
CA ALA A 89 6.12 20.15 -8.72
C ALA A 89 5.57 19.07 -7.77
N ALA A 90 5.11 19.46 -6.58
CA ALA A 90 4.48 18.55 -5.63
C ALA A 90 3.24 17.87 -6.22
N GLY A 91 2.42 18.60 -6.98
CA GLY A 91 1.26 18.03 -7.66
C GLY A 91 1.63 16.98 -8.71
N LYS A 92 2.71 17.22 -9.48
CA LYS A 92 3.25 16.24 -10.43
C LYS A 92 3.81 15.02 -9.73
N ASP A 93 4.55 15.21 -8.64
CA ASP A 93 5.16 14.11 -7.87
C ASP A 93 4.08 13.24 -7.21
N ILE A 94 3.04 13.85 -6.62
CA ILE A 94 1.90 13.12 -6.05
C ILE A 94 1.17 12.33 -7.15
N LYS A 95 0.93 12.94 -8.31
CA LYS A 95 0.27 12.26 -9.42
C LYS A 95 1.10 11.08 -9.93
N ALA A 96 2.41 11.27 -10.11
CA ALA A 96 3.32 10.21 -10.54
C ALA A 96 3.39 9.07 -9.50
N ALA A 97 3.43 9.39 -8.20
CA ALA A 97 3.39 8.41 -7.13
C ALA A 97 2.06 7.63 -7.12
N ALA A 98 0.93 8.33 -7.28
CA ALA A 98 -0.39 7.71 -7.35
C ALA A 98 -0.54 6.79 -8.58
N GLU A 99 -0.03 7.20 -9.75
CA GLU A 99 -0.01 6.36 -10.95
C GLU A 99 0.88 5.11 -10.76
N ALA A 100 2.04 5.27 -10.13
CA ALA A 100 2.93 4.15 -9.82
C ALA A 100 2.31 3.18 -8.79
N GLU A 101 1.62 3.69 -7.78
CA GLU A 101 0.90 2.88 -6.80
C GLU A 101 -0.30 2.16 -7.42
N ALA A 102 -1.06 2.84 -8.29
CA ALA A 102 -2.16 2.24 -9.04
C ALA A 102 -1.67 1.13 -9.98
N ALA A 103 -0.52 1.33 -10.65
CA ALA A 103 0.10 0.31 -11.48
C ALA A 103 0.49 -0.93 -10.64
N LYS A 104 1.17 -0.72 -9.50
CA LYS A 104 1.52 -1.82 -8.57
C LYS A 104 0.28 -2.55 -8.04
N ALA A 105 -0.79 -1.82 -7.69
CA ALA A 105 -2.03 -2.42 -7.24
C ALA A 105 -2.68 -3.27 -8.33
N LYS A 106 -2.65 -2.80 -9.59
CA LYS A 106 -3.14 -3.55 -10.75
C LYS A 106 -2.33 -4.81 -11.00
N ASP A 107 -1.00 -4.72 -10.97
CA ASP A 107 -0.11 -5.86 -11.16
C ASP A 107 -0.33 -6.91 -10.07
N LYS A 108 -0.48 -6.47 -8.81
CA LYS A 108 -0.84 -7.35 -7.70
C LYS A 108 -2.20 -8.01 -7.92
N ALA A 109 -3.22 -7.24 -8.32
CA ALA A 109 -4.55 -7.80 -8.58
C ALA A 109 -4.53 -8.84 -9.72
N LEU A 110 -3.72 -8.63 -10.76
CA LEU A 110 -3.54 -9.61 -11.83
C LEU A 110 -2.85 -10.88 -11.33
N ALA A 111 -1.81 -10.75 -10.50
CA ALA A 111 -1.13 -11.88 -9.88
C ALA A 111 -2.08 -12.68 -8.96
N ASP A 112 -2.90 -11.99 -8.17
CA ASP A 112 -3.90 -12.60 -7.29
C ASP A 112 -4.97 -13.36 -8.11
N VAL A 113 -5.44 -12.78 -9.22
CA VAL A 113 -6.39 -13.43 -10.15
C VAL A 113 -5.78 -14.67 -10.80
N GLU A 114 -4.50 -14.63 -11.20
CA GLU A 114 -3.82 -15.80 -11.77
C GLU A 114 -3.65 -16.92 -10.72
N ALA A 115 -3.29 -16.57 -9.49
CA ALA A 115 -3.20 -17.52 -8.38
C ALA A 115 -4.57 -18.16 -8.09
N GLU A 116 -5.62 -17.36 -8.00
CA GLU A 116 -6.99 -17.84 -7.77
C GLU A 116 -7.48 -18.72 -8.92
N ARG A 117 -7.21 -18.35 -10.18
CA ARG A 117 -7.53 -19.18 -11.34
C ARG A 117 -6.82 -20.54 -11.28
N ASN A 118 -5.55 -20.57 -10.91
CA ASN A 118 -4.80 -21.82 -10.79
C ASN A 118 -5.36 -22.70 -9.67
N GLN A 119 -5.75 -22.11 -8.54
CA GLN A 119 -6.43 -22.82 -7.45
C GLN A 119 -7.76 -23.41 -7.92
N MET A 120 -8.62 -22.60 -8.56
CA MET A 120 -9.89 -23.05 -9.12
C MET A 120 -9.72 -24.18 -10.15
N LEU A 121 -8.71 -24.10 -11.02
CA LEU A 121 -8.39 -25.16 -11.97
C LEU A 121 -7.91 -26.44 -11.26
N GLY A 122 -7.19 -26.32 -10.16
CA GLY A 122 -6.82 -27.44 -9.28
C GLY A 122 -8.05 -28.12 -8.69
N ASP A 123 -8.95 -27.34 -8.10
CA ASP A 123 -10.20 -27.82 -7.51
C ASP A 123 -11.09 -28.50 -8.57
N LEU A 124 -11.22 -27.89 -9.75
CA LEU A 124 -11.94 -28.48 -10.88
C LEU A 124 -11.32 -29.82 -11.31
N ARG A 125 -9.99 -29.92 -11.41
CA ARG A 125 -9.32 -31.19 -11.74
C ARG A 125 -9.63 -32.26 -10.70
N GLY A 126 -9.62 -31.91 -9.42
CA GLY A 126 -10.00 -32.82 -8.33
C GLY A 126 -11.44 -33.30 -8.47
N GLN A 127 -12.39 -32.40 -8.75
CA GLN A 127 -13.79 -32.74 -8.97
C GLN A 127 -13.98 -33.61 -10.22
N VAL A 128 -13.34 -33.29 -11.34
CA VAL A 128 -13.41 -34.10 -12.57
C VAL A 128 -12.81 -35.49 -12.34
N ALA A 129 -11.69 -35.61 -11.64
CA ALA A 129 -11.11 -36.90 -11.27
C ALA A 129 -12.08 -37.73 -10.41
N ALA A 130 -12.71 -37.11 -9.41
CA ALA A 130 -13.71 -37.78 -8.58
C ALA A 130 -14.94 -38.25 -9.38
N LEU A 131 -15.46 -37.41 -10.29
CA LEU A 131 -16.56 -37.80 -11.19
C LEU A 131 -16.15 -38.91 -12.16
N ALA A 132 -14.94 -38.85 -12.73
CA ALA A 132 -14.42 -39.87 -13.62
C ALA A 132 -14.24 -41.22 -12.90
N ILE A 133 -13.74 -41.22 -11.66
CA ILE A 133 -13.64 -42.42 -10.82
C ILE A 133 -15.04 -42.97 -10.50
N ALA A 134 -15.98 -42.12 -10.10
CA ALA A 134 -17.36 -42.55 -9.83
C ALA A 134 -18.04 -43.16 -11.08
N GLY A 135 -17.82 -42.55 -12.25
CA GLY A 135 -18.31 -43.07 -13.53
C GLY A 135 -17.65 -44.40 -13.91
N ALA A 136 -16.33 -44.52 -13.74
CA ALA A 136 -15.59 -45.75 -13.96
C ALA A 136 -16.03 -46.86 -13.00
N GLN A 137 -16.27 -46.54 -11.72
CA GLN A 137 -16.76 -47.49 -10.72
C GLN A 137 -18.17 -47.99 -11.07
N LYS A 138 -19.06 -47.11 -11.53
CA LYS A 138 -20.40 -47.50 -11.99
C LYS A 138 -20.33 -48.38 -13.25
N LEU A 139 -19.50 -48.00 -14.23
CA LEU A 139 -19.33 -48.78 -15.46
C LEU A 139 -18.69 -50.16 -15.19
N VAL A 140 -17.69 -50.23 -14.31
CA VAL A 140 -17.07 -51.50 -13.89
C VAL A 140 -18.05 -52.35 -13.10
N GLY A 141 -18.84 -51.75 -12.20
CA GLY A 141 -19.91 -52.45 -11.48
C GLY A 141 -21.00 -53.02 -12.39
N GLU A 142 -21.42 -52.29 -13.43
CA GLU A 142 -22.39 -52.75 -14.41
C GLU A 142 -21.79 -53.74 -15.45
N ALA A 143 -20.49 -53.65 -15.75
CA ALA A 143 -19.80 -54.50 -16.73
C ALA A 143 -19.11 -55.74 -16.11
N LEU A 144 -19.29 -55.98 -14.81
CA LEU A 144 -18.79 -57.16 -14.11
C LEU A 144 -19.73 -58.34 -14.32
N ASP A 145 -19.43 -59.15 -15.34
CA ASP A 145 -20.06 -60.46 -15.58
C ASP A 145 -19.29 -61.56 -14.83
N GLU A 146 -19.93 -62.69 -14.56
CA GLU A 146 -19.43 -63.83 -13.78
C GLU A 146 -18.06 -64.31 -14.31
N LYS A 147 -17.92 -64.39 -15.64
CA LYS A 147 -16.65 -64.73 -16.33
C LYS A 147 -15.50 -63.75 -16.05
N ARG A 148 -15.80 -62.47 -15.88
CA ARG A 148 -14.79 -61.41 -15.67
C ARG A 148 -14.34 -61.38 -14.21
N GLN A 149 -15.22 -61.71 -13.27
CA GLN A 149 -14.84 -61.96 -11.88
C GLN A 149 -13.92 -63.17 -11.73
N HIS A 150 -14.19 -64.29 -12.40
CA HIS A 150 -13.27 -65.44 -12.39
C HIS A 150 -11.89 -65.12 -12.98
N ALA A 151 -11.84 -64.29 -14.03
CA ALA A 151 -10.57 -63.82 -14.59
C ALA A 151 -9.79 -62.94 -13.58
N LEU A 152 -10.47 -62.05 -12.86
CA LEU A 152 -9.87 -61.21 -11.81
C LEU A 152 -9.39 -62.02 -10.59
N LEU A 153 -10.13 -63.08 -10.22
CA LEU A 153 -9.70 -64.04 -9.19
C LEU A 153 -8.41 -64.74 -9.60
N ASN A 154 -8.35 -65.27 -10.83
CA ASN A 154 -7.15 -65.92 -11.36
C ASN A 154 -5.96 -64.97 -11.44
N ASP A 155 -6.15 -63.73 -11.87
CA ASP A 155 -5.11 -62.69 -11.91
C ASP A 155 -4.64 -62.28 -10.51
N PHE A 156 -5.53 -62.22 -9.51
CA PHE A 156 -5.15 -61.97 -8.12
C PHE A 156 -4.23 -63.08 -7.59
N PHE A 157 -4.61 -64.35 -7.78
CA PHE A 157 -3.79 -65.48 -7.35
C PHE A 157 -2.48 -65.62 -8.16
N ALA A 158 -2.47 -65.23 -9.44
CA ALA A 158 -1.25 -65.12 -10.24
C ALA A 158 -0.33 -63.98 -9.78
N GLY A 159 -0.90 -62.83 -9.38
CA GLY A 159 -0.17 -61.70 -8.77
C GLY A 159 0.46 -62.04 -7.42
N VAL A 160 -0.24 -62.83 -6.60
CA VAL A 160 0.26 -63.39 -5.34
C VAL A 160 1.37 -64.43 -5.57
N LYS A 161 1.34 -65.17 -6.68
CA LYS A 161 2.43 -66.09 -7.08
C LYS A 161 3.67 -65.38 -7.66
N SER A 162 3.52 -64.13 -8.15
CA SER A 162 4.58 -63.37 -8.83
C SER A 162 5.20 -62.23 -8.00
N GLY A 163 4.87 -62.12 -6.70
CA GLY A 163 5.52 -61.17 -5.78
C GLY A 163 5.23 -59.68 -6.04
N LYS A 164 4.19 -59.36 -6.83
CA LYS A 164 3.79 -57.97 -7.15
C LYS A 164 2.67 -57.40 -6.27
N VAL A 165 2.14 -58.19 -5.35
CA VAL A 165 1.34 -57.68 -4.23
C VAL A 165 2.31 -57.58 -3.05
N VAL A 166 2.46 -56.39 -2.49
CA VAL A 166 3.25 -56.16 -1.28
C VAL A 166 2.55 -56.88 -0.12
N VAL A 167 2.82 -58.18 0.00
CA VAL A 167 2.67 -58.91 1.25
C VAL A 167 3.77 -58.31 2.12
N LEU A 168 3.38 -57.44 3.04
CA LEU A 168 4.28 -56.89 4.05
C LEU A 168 5.17 -58.03 4.59
N ASP A 169 6.47 -57.77 4.54
CA ASP A 169 7.54 -58.71 4.86
C ASP A 169 7.24 -59.59 6.08
N GLY A 170 7.39 -60.90 5.89
CA GLY A 170 7.92 -61.79 6.92
C GLY A 170 7.12 -61.95 8.22
N ALA A 171 5.78 -61.95 8.18
CA ALA A 171 4.99 -62.31 9.36
C ALA A 171 4.31 -63.67 9.18
N ASP A 172 4.79 -64.68 9.91
CA ASP A 172 4.09 -65.96 10.12
C ASP A 172 2.64 -65.70 10.52
N PHE A 173 1.70 -66.07 9.66
CA PHE A 173 0.28 -66.04 9.96
C PHE A 173 -0.04 -67.27 10.82
N LYS A 174 -0.28 -67.06 12.12
CA LYS A 174 -0.85 -68.08 13.02
C LYS A 174 -2.20 -67.59 13.52
N GLY A 175 -3.27 -68.23 13.04
CA GLY A 175 -4.63 -68.01 13.51
C GLY A 175 -5.52 -69.18 13.11
N ASP A 176 -6.34 -69.68 14.03
CA ASP A 176 -7.14 -70.90 13.82
C ASP A 176 -8.31 -70.72 12.83
N ALA A 177 -8.73 -69.47 12.54
CA ALA A 177 -9.88 -69.16 11.70
C ALA A 177 -9.59 -68.04 10.68
N ALA A 178 -9.95 -68.30 9.41
CA ALA A 178 -9.90 -67.33 8.30
C ALA A 178 -11.31 -67.05 7.78
N GLU A 179 -11.71 -65.77 7.73
CA GLU A 179 -12.98 -65.32 7.14
C GLU A 179 -12.70 -64.80 5.72
N VAL A 180 -13.27 -65.48 4.72
CA VAL A 180 -13.14 -65.13 3.31
C VAL A 180 -14.44 -64.49 2.86
N THR A 181 -14.38 -63.20 2.53
CA THR A 181 -15.55 -62.43 2.08
C THR A 181 -15.53 -62.28 0.56
N SER A 182 -16.60 -62.72 -0.12
CA SER A 182 -16.75 -62.72 -1.59
C SER A 182 -18.00 -61.95 -2.03
N ALA A 183 -17.96 -61.38 -3.23
CA ALA A 183 -19.07 -60.61 -3.83
C ALA A 183 -20.22 -61.50 -4.36
N LEU A 184 -19.95 -62.77 -4.66
CA LEU A 184 -20.92 -63.77 -5.14
C LEU A 184 -20.73 -65.11 -4.40
N PRO A 185 -21.78 -65.95 -4.30
CA PRO A 185 -21.66 -67.29 -3.77
C PRO A 185 -20.70 -68.11 -4.65
N LEU A 186 -19.56 -68.54 -4.08
CA LEU A 186 -18.60 -69.38 -4.79
C LEU A 186 -19.17 -70.76 -5.06
N THR A 187 -18.90 -71.30 -6.25
CA THR A 187 -19.24 -72.68 -6.60
C THR A 187 -18.40 -73.68 -5.81
N ASP A 188 -18.89 -74.91 -5.63
CA ASP A 188 -18.24 -75.94 -4.80
C ASP A 188 -16.77 -76.21 -5.21
N ALA A 189 -16.49 -76.17 -6.52
CA ALA A 189 -15.13 -76.35 -7.07
C ALA A 189 -14.17 -75.20 -6.69
N GLU A 190 -14.68 -73.99 -6.49
CA GLU A 190 -13.89 -72.81 -6.14
C GLU A 190 -13.71 -72.67 -4.64
N GLN A 191 -14.68 -73.12 -3.85
CA GLN A 191 -14.50 -73.27 -2.41
C GLN A 191 -13.38 -74.27 -2.11
N ASP A 192 -13.25 -75.33 -2.90
CA ASP A 192 -12.20 -76.34 -2.73
C ASP A 192 -10.81 -75.84 -3.15
N SER A 193 -10.71 -75.05 -4.22
CA SER A 193 -9.44 -74.43 -4.62
C SER A 193 -8.98 -73.36 -3.62
N VAL A 194 -9.91 -72.52 -3.14
CA VAL A 194 -9.63 -71.51 -2.13
C VAL A 194 -9.29 -72.16 -0.77
N LYS A 195 -10.01 -73.21 -0.35
CA LYS A 195 -9.64 -73.97 0.86
C LYS A 195 -8.22 -74.52 0.75
N LYS A 196 -7.86 -75.12 -0.40
CA LYS A 196 -6.52 -75.70 -0.62
C LYS A 196 -5.41 -74.67 -0.60
N ASP A 197 -5.62 -73.50 -1.22
CA ASP A 197 -4.62 -72.43 -1.29
C ASP A 197 -4.51 -71.63 0.02
N VAL A 198 -5.62 -71.44 0.74
CA VAL A 198 -5.66 -70.81 2.07
C VAL A 198 -5.04 -71.73 3.13
N LEU A 199 -5.32 -73.03 3.10
CA LEU A 199 -4.68 -74.02 3.99
C LEU A 199 -3.17 -74.11 3.77
N ALA A 200 -2.71 -74.04 2.51
CA ALA A 200 -1.29 -74.17 2.17
C ALA A 200 -0.43 -72.94 2.53
N LYS A 201 -1.01 -71.73 2.58
CA LYS A 201 -0.25 -70.49 2.80
C LYS A 201 -0.56 -69.74 4.10
N VAL A 202 -1.74 -69.96 4.69
CA VAL A 202 -2.23 -69.19 5.86
C VAL A 202 -2.28 -70.05 7.14
N GLY A 203 -2.25 -71.39 7.02
CA GLY A 203 -2.16 -72.30 8.18
C GLY A 203 -3.42 -72.37 9.07
N ALA A 204 -4.56 -71.85 8.64
CA ALA A 204 -5.81 -71.82 9.41
C ALA A 204 -6.59 -73.15 9.33
N GLN A 205 -7.16 -73.65 10.44
CA GLN A 205 -7.89 -74.93 10.49
C GLN A 205 -9.38 -74.81 10.13
N ALA A 206 -9.96 -73.60 10.19
CA ALA A 206 -11.35 -73.35 9.80
C ALA A 206 -11.46 -72.13 8.86
N VAL A 207 -12.18 -72.29 7.75
CA VAL A 207 -12.46 -71.20 6.79
C VAL A 207 -13.96 -70.94 6.77
N SER A 208 -14.36 -69.71 7.14
CA SER A 208 -15.74 -69.25 7.02
C SER A 208 -15.90 -68.38 5.77
N PHE A 209 -16.93 -68.65 4.97
CA PHE A 209 -17.24 -67.87 3.78
C PHE A 209 -18.42 -66.94 4.07
N ARG A 210 -18.23 -65.65 3.84
CA ARG A 210 -19.29 -64.64 3.94
C ARG A 210 -19.50 -63.99 2.58
N VAL A 211 -20.75 -63.78 2.18
CA VAL A 211 -21.07 -63.06 0.94
C VAL A 211 -21.42 -61.62 1.29
N ASP A 212 -20.63 -60.68 0.79
CA ASP A 212 -20.89 -59.24 0.93
C ASP A 212 -20.89 -58.58 -0.47
N PRO A 213 -22.05 -58.12 -0.97
CA PRO A 213 -22.15 -57.44 -2.26
C PRO A 213 -21.38 -56.12 -2.34
N ALA A 214 -20.98 -55.52 -1.21
CA ALA A 214 -20.38 -54.19 -1.16
C ALA A 214 -18.94 -54.11 -1.71
N ILE A 215 -18.23 -55.24 -1.83
CA ILE A 215 -16.81 -55.25 -2.27
C ILE A 215 -16.64 -55.18 -3.80
N LEU A 216 -17.74 -55.16 -4.57
CA LEU A 216 -17.80 -54.97 -6.04
C LEU A 216 -16.86 -55.87 -6.86
N GLY A 217 -16.37 -56.98 -6.29
CA GLY A 217 -15.48 -57.97 -6.92
C GLY A 217 -14.09 -58.10 -6.26
N GLY A 218 -13.55 -59.31 -6.25
CA GLY A 218 -12.30 -59.69 -5.57
C GLY A 218 -12.53 -60.43 -4.26
N LEU A 219 -11.44 -60.68 -3.51
CA LEU A 219 -11.46 -61.41 -2.23
C LEU A 219 -10.89 -60.53 -1.12
N VAL A 220 -11.58 -60.49 0.01
CA VAL A 220 -11.05 -59.96 1.27
C VAL A 220 -10.86 -61.13 2.21
N ILE A 221 -9.62 -61.33 2.66
CA ILE A 221 -9.27 -62.43 3.56
C ILE A 221 -8.88 -61.82 4.91
N LYS A 222 -9.64 -62.14 5.95
CA LYS A 222 -9.36 -61.73 7.32
C LYS A 222 -8.92 -62.94 8.15
N VAL A 223 -7.76 -62.84 8.77
CA VAL A 223 -7.16 -63.90 9.60
C VAL A 223 -6.77 -63.28 10.93
N GLY A 224 -7.54 -63.56 11.99
CA GLY A 224 -7.40 -62.88 13.29
C GLY A 224 -7.52 -61.35 13.16
N ASP A 225 -6.47 -60.64 13.55
CA ASP A 225 -6.38 -59.16 13.49
C ASP A 225 -5.83 -58.60 12.17
N LYS A 226 -5.51 -59.46 11.20
CA LYS A 226 -4.92 -59.05 9.91
C LYS A 226 -5.91 -59.19 8.77
N VAL A 227 -6.02 -58.15 7.94
CA VAL A 227 -6.89 -58.11 6.76
C VAL A 227 -6.01 -57.95 5.52
N VAL A 228 -6.18 -58.85 4.55
CA VAL A 228 -5.59 -58.74 3.22
C VAL A 228 -6.73 -58.43 2.25
N ASP A 229 -6.72 -57.21 1.72
CA ASP A 229 -7.76 -56.70 0.82
C ASP A 229 -7.27 -56.76 -0.63
N GLY A 230 -7.80 -57.73 -1.38
CA GLY A 230 -7.62 -57.86 -2.82
C GLY A 230 -8.79 -57.30 -3.63
N SER A 231 -9.76 -56.64 -2.99
CA SER A 231 -10.97 -56.16 -3.64
C SER A 231 -10.71 -54.98 -4.57
N VAL A 232 -11.57 -54.85 -5.58
CA VAL A 232 -11.55 -53.70 -6.50
C VAL A 232 -11.87 -52.42 -5.74
N ALA A 233 -12.75 -52.48 -4.73
CA ALA A 233 -13.09 -51.36 -3.86
C ALA A 233 -11.86 -50.81 -3.11
N GLY A 234 -11.06 -51.67 -2.47
CA GLY A 234 -9.86 -51.25 -1.74
C GLY A 234 -8.78 -50.60 -2.63
N LYS A 235 -8.59 -51.10 -3.85
CA LYS A 235 -7.67 -50.49 -4.83
C LYS A 235 -8.13 -49.11 -5.30
N LEU A 236 -9.43 -48.91 -5.50
CA LEU A 236 -10.01 -47.61 -5.86
C LEU A 236 -9.94 -46.61 -4.69
N GLU A 237 -10.15 -47.06 -3.46
CA GLU A 237 -9.99 -46.26 -2.24
C GLU A 237 -8.54 -45.74 -2.08
N GLY A 238 -7.54 -46.60 -2.32
CA GLY A 238 -6.12 -46.23 -2.30
C GLY A 238 -5.74 -45.23 -3.40
N LEU A 239 -6.31 -45.37 -4.61
CA LEU A 239 -6.14 -44.39 -5.68
C LEU A 239 -6.78 -43.04 -5.31
N ARG A 240 -7.94 -43.05 -4.66
CA ARG A 240 -8.61 -41.83 -4.18
C ARG A 240 -7.80 -41.10 -3.10
N GLN A 241 -7.12 -41.82 -2.22
CA GLN A 241 -6.26 -41.23 -1.19
C GLN A 241 -4.96 -40.65 -1.76
N ASN A 242 -4.38 -41.27 -2.79
CA ASN A 242 -3.15 -40.77 -3.43
C ASN A 242 -3.38 -39.57 -4.38
N MET A 243 -4.63 -39.24 -4.73
CA MET A 243 -4.99 -38.09 -5.56
C MET A 243 -5.60 -36.91 -4.77
N ARG A 244 -5.63 -36.99 -3.44
CA ARG A 244 -5.85 -35.83 -2.55
C ARG A 244 -4.51 -35.18 -2.23
#